data_AF-G9KRR8-F1
#
_entry.id   AF-G9KRR8-F1
#
_cell.length_a   1.000
_cell.length_b   1.000
_cell.length_c   1.000
_cell.angle_alpha   90.00
_cell.angle_beta   90.00
_cell.angle_gamma   90.00
#
_symmetry.space_group_name_H-M   'P 1'
#
loop_
_entity.id
_entity.type
_entity.pdbx_description
1 polymer ?
#
loop_
_entity_poly.entity_id
_entity_poly.type
_entity_poly.pdbx_seq_one_letter_code
_entity_poly.pdbx_strand_id
1 'polypeptide(L)'
;TRNPLVAVYYTNRALCYLKMQQHEQALADCRRALELDGQSVKAHFFLGQCQLEMESYDEAIANLQRAYNLAKEQRLNFGDDIPSALRIAKKKRWNSIEERRIHQENELHSYLTRLIVAERE
;
A
#
# COMPACT_ATOMS: atom_id res chain seq x y z
N THR A 1 -21.82 11.76 -15.24
CA THR A 1 -22.89 11.50 -14.24
C THR A 1 -22.27 10.87 -13.01
N ARG A 2 -21.99 11.68 -11.98
CA ARG A 2 -21.39 11.23 -10.71
C ARG A 2 -22.48 10.47 -9.94
N ASN A 3 -22.46 9.14 -9.93
CA ASN A 3 -23.46 8.33 -9.22
C ASN A 3 -22.81 7.61 -8.03
N PRO A 4 -22.91 8.17 -6.81
CA PRO A 4 -22.28 7.59 -5.61
C PRO A 4 -22.74 6.18 -5.29
N LEU A 5 -23.98 5.80 -5.64
CA LEU A 5 -24.49 4.44 -5.42
C LEU A 5 -23.71 3.40 -6.22
N VAL A 6 -23.28 3.78 -7.42
CA VAL A 6 -22.47 2.92 -8.28
C VAL A 6 -21.03 2.84 -7.75
N ALA A 7 -20.48 3.94 -7.22
CA ALA A 7 -19.16 3.91 -6.58
C ALA A 7 -19.13 2.98 -5.34
N VAL A 8 -20.18 3.00 -4.52
CA VAL A 8 -20.31 2.13 -3.34
C VAL A 8 -20.30 0.65 -3.74
N TYR A 9 -20.99 0.26 -4.82
CA TYR A 9 -20.95 -1.10 -5.36
C TYR A 9 -19.52 -1.59 -5.60
N TYR A 10 -18.72 -0.80 -6.32
CA TYR A 10 -17.33 -1.16 -6.60
C TYR A 10 -16.49 -1.24 -5.33
N THR A 11 -16.68 -0.35 -4.36
CA THR A 11 -15.95 -0.45 -3.08
C THR A 11 -16.31 -1.70 -2.26
N ASN A 12 -17.58 -2.12 -2.28
CA ASN A 12 -18.01 -3.33 -1.59
C ASN A 12 -17.45 -4.58 -2.29
N ARG A 13 -17.45 -4.60 -3.62
CA ARG A 13 -16.87 -5.71 -4.40
C ARG A 13 -15.34 -5.79 -4.24
N ALA A 14 -14.66 -4.64 -4.22
CA ALA A 14 -13.23 -4.58 -3.91
C ALA A 14 -12.90 -5.16 -2.53
N LEU A 15 -13.73 -4.89 -1.51
CA LEU A 15 -13.57 -5.49 -0.20
C LEU A 15 -13.70 -7.03 -0.24
N CYS A 16 -14.67 -7.56 -0.99
CA CYS A 16 -14.80 -9.00 -1.18
C CYS A 16 -13.54 -9.58 -1.83
N TYR A 17 -13.04 -8.95 -2.91
CA TYR A 17 -11.81 -9.39 -3.56
C TYR A 17 -10.58 -9.33 -2.65
N LEU A 18 -10.46 -8.29 -1.81
CA LEU A 18 -9.41 -8.21 -0.79
C LEU A 18 -9.45 -9.38 0.19
N LYS A 19 -10.65 -9.77 0.65
CA LYS A 19 -10.82 -10.94 1.54
C LYS A 19 -10.50 -12.25 0.83
N MET A 20 -10.65 -12.30 -0.49
CA MET A 20 -10.28 -13.44 -1.34
C MET A 20 -8.82 -13.40 -1.82
N GLN A 21 -8.01 -12.43 -1.36
CA GLN A 21 -6.62 -12.22 -1.82
C GLN A 21 -6.49 -11.97 -3.34
N GLN A 22 -7.58 -11.51 -3.97
CA GLN A 22 -7.65 -11.15 -5.38
C GLN A 22 -7.29 -9.67 -5.55
N HIS A 23 -6.02 -9.34 -5.32
CA HIS A 23 -5.56 -7.96 -5.18
C HIS A 23 -5.68 -7.14 -6.48
N GLU A 24 -5.44 -7.74 -7.64
CA GLU A 24 -5.56 -7.05 -8.93
C GLU A 24 -7.01 -6.64 -9.25
N GLN A 25 -7.96 -7.55 -9.02
CA GLN A 25 -9.38 -7.29 -9.20
C GLN A 25 -9.87 -6.21 -8.22
N ALA A 26 -9.45 -6.30 -6.96
CA ALA A 26 -9.76 -5.29 -5.95
C ALA A 26 -9.23 -3.91 -6.33
N LEU A 27 -8.02 -3.85 -6.89
CA LEU A 27 -7.38 -2.62 -7.35
C LEU A 27 -8.14 -2.00 -8.52
N ALA A 28 -8.54 -2.80 -9.51
CA ALA A 28 -9.36 -2.35 -10.63
C ALA A 28 -10.70 -1.75 -10.16
N ASP A 29 -11.37 -2.41 -9.21
CA ASP A 29 -12.62 -1.93 -8.64
C ASP A 29 -12.45 -0.65 -7.83
N CYS A 30 -11.37 -0.54 -7.05
CA CYS A 30 -11.07 0.70 -6.33
C CYS A 30 -10.81 1.87 -7.28
N ARG A 31 -10.08 1.65 -8.38
CA ARG A 31 -9.87 2.67 -9.42
C ARG A 31 -11.19 3.10 -10.05
N ARG A 32 -12.05 2.14 -10.40
CA ARG A 32 -13.38 2.43 -10.96
C ARG A 32 -14.27 3.19 -9.97
N ALA A 33 -14.20 2.86 -8.69
CA ALA A 33 -14.89 3.61 -7.64
C ALA A 33 -14.40 5.07 -7.56
N LEU A 34 -13.09 5.31 -7.69
CA LEU A 34 -12.50 6.66 -7.67
C LEU A 34 -12.79 7.47 -8.94
N GLU A 35 -12.93 6.84 -10.11
CA GLU A 35 -13.40 7.51 -11.33
C GLU A 35 -14.83 8.03 -11.17
N LEU A 36 -15.68 7.28 -10.44
CA LEU A 36 -17.06 7.65 -10.18
C LEU A 36 -17.20 8.63 -9.00
N ASP A 37 -16.39 8.45 -7.96
CA ASP A 37 -16.30 9.34 -6.83
C ASP A 37 -14.86 9.43 -6.28
N GLY A 38 -14.14 10.43 -6.78
CA GLY A 38 -12.75 10.71 -6.36
C GLY A 38 -12.60 11.24 -4.93
N GLN A 39 -13.70 11.37 -4.17
CA GLN A 39 -13.66 11.71 -2.74
C GLN A 39 -14.08 10.55 -1.84
N SER A 40 -14.24 9.35 -2.39
CA SER A 40 -14.59 8.17 -1.60
C SER A 40 -13.45 7.76 -0.67
N VAL A 41 -13.67 7.93 0.63
CA VAL A 41 -12.71 7.50 1.68
C VAL A 41 -12.44 6.00 1.59
N LYS A 42 -13.50 5.19 1.43
CA LYS A 42 -13.41 3.73 1.34
C LYS A 42 -12.61 3.29 0.12
N ALA A 43 -12.80 3.94 -1.04
CA ALA A 43 -12.08 3.59 -2.25
C ALA A 43 -10.58 3.83 -2.10
N HIS A 44 -10.16 4.98 -1.55
CA HIS A 44 -8.75 5.23 -1.25
C HIS A 44 -8.20 4.28 -0.18
N PHE A 45 -8.97 3.97 0.86
CA PHE A 45 -8.55 3.06 1.91
C PHE A 45 -8.30 1.64 1.38
N PHE A 46 -9.26 1.07 0.65
CA PHE A 46 -9.12 -0.26 0.05
C PHE A 46 -8.04 -0.30 -1.03
N LEU A 47 -7.88 0.77 -1.82
CA LEU A 47 -6.78 0.86 -2.78
C LEU A 47 -5.41 0.80 -2.07
N GLY A 48 -5.25 1.53 -0.98
CA GLY A 48 -4.05 1.50 -0.17
C GLY A 48 -3.79 0.12 0.47
N GLN A 49 -4.83 -0.58 0.91
CA GLN A 49 -4.71 -1.96 1.38
C GLN A 49 -4.29 -2.92 0.27
N CYS A 50 -4.86 -2.83 -0.93
CA CYS A 50 -4.46 -3.65 -2.08
C CYS A 50 -2.97 -3.45 -2.39
N GLN A 51 -2.53 -2.20 -2.45
CA GLN A 51 -1.14 -1.85 -2.74
C GLN A 51 -0.17 -2.32 -1.65
N LEU A 52 -0.61 -2.35 -0.40
CA LEU A 52 0.18 -2.88 0.71
C LEU A 52 0.42 -4.39 0.59
N GLU A 53 -0.59 -5.14 0.13
CA GLU A 53 -0.45 -6.58 -0.14
C GLU A 53 0.38 -6.86 -1.41
N MET A 54 0.35 -5.94 -2.38
CA MET A 54 1.21 -5.97 -3.58
C MET A 54 2.61 -5.39 -3.36
N GLU A 55 3.01 -5.14 -2.11
CA GLU A 55 4.32 -4.56 -1.73
C GLU A 55 4.66 -3.19 -2.37
N SER A 56 3.65 -2.51 -2.93
CA SER A 56 3.73 -1.17 -3.50
C SER A 56 3.58 -0.13 -2.39
N TYR A 57 4.58 -0.07 -1.50
CA TYR A 57 4.45 0.59 -0.21
C TYR A 57 4.30 2.12 -0.31
N ASP A 58 4.96 2.77 -1.26
CA ASP A 58 4.88 4.23 -1.44
C ASP A 58 3.48 4.65 -1.87
N GLU A 59 2.90 3.95 -2.85
CA GLU A 59 1.54 4.20 -3.32
C GLU A 59 0.50 3.86 -2.25
N ALA A 60 0.73 2.77 -1.50
CA ALA A 60 -0.13 2.39 -0.38
C ALA A 60 -0.21 3.51 0.66
N ILE A 61 0.94 4.06 1.07
CA ILE A 61 1.01 5.17 2.04
C ILE A 61 0.29 6.40 1.49
N ALA A 62 0.51 6.77 0.23
CA ALA A 62 -0.12 7.93 -0.38
C ALA A 62 -1.66 7.82 -0.39
N ASN A 63 -2.20 6.66 -0.78
CA ASN A 63 -3.64 6.43 -0.81
C ASN A 63 -4.25 6.37 0.60
N LEU A 64 -3.58 5.72 1.56
CA LEU A 64 -4.04 5.69 2.95
C LEU A 64 -4.01 7.09 3.60
N GLN A 65 -3.01 7.92 3.27
CA GLN A 65 -2.96 9.32 3.72
C GLN A 65 -4.11 10.12 3.12
N ARG A 66 -4.41 9.91 1.83
CA ARG A 66 -5.55 10.55 1.19
C ARG A 66 -6.88 10.15 1.85
N ALA A 67 -7.06 8.86 2.14
CA ALA A 67 -8.22 8.36 2.88
C ALA A 67 -8.35 9.01 4.26
N TYR A 68 -7.25 9.11 5.01
CA TYR A 68 -7.23 9.76 6.32
C TYR A 68 -7.64 11.23 6.26
N ASN A 69 -7.09 11.98 5.30
CA ASN A 69 -7.40 13.40 5.13
C ASN A 69 -8.87 13.59 4.73
N LEU A 70 -9.38 12.81 3.78
CA LEU A 70 -10.77 12.85 3.36
C LEU A 70 -11.72 12.46 4.50
N ALA A 71 -11.37 11.47 5.32
CA ALA A 71 -12.15 11.11 6.51
C ALA A 71 -12.31 12.30 7.46
N LYS A 72 -11.22 13.03 7.72
CA LYS A 72 -11.22 14.24 8.55
C LYS A 72 -12.04 15.37 7.93
N GLU A 73 -11.86 15.63 6.63
CA GLU A 73 -12.61 16.65 5.89
C GLU A 73 -14.12 16.39 5.91
N GLN A 74 -14.51 15.12 5.72
CA GLN A 74 -15.90 14.68 5.70
C GLN A 74 -16.48 14.40 7.10
N ARG A 75 -15.67 14.57 8.16
CA ARG A 75 -16.03 14.27 9.56
C ARG A 75 -16.53 12.83 9.77
N LEU A 76 -15.96 11.90 9.01
CA LEU A 76 -16.24 10.47 9.13
C LEU A 76 -15.29 9.84 10.17
N ASN A 77 -15.84 8.97 11.01
CA ASN A 77 -15.06 8.25 12.02
C ASN A 77 -14.78 6.81 11.57
N PHE A 78 -13.51 6.51 11.32
CA PHE A 78 -13.01 5.16 10.98
C PHE A 78 -12.22 4.53 12.14
N GLY A 79 -12.32 5.09 13.34
CA GLY A 79 -11.54 4.63 14.50
C GLY A 79 -10.03 4.63 14.20
N ASP A 80 -9.39 3.50 14.50
CA ASP A 80 -7.96 3.30 14.27
C ASP A 80 -7.66 2.52 12.97
N ASP A 81 -8.66 2.24 12.12
CA ASP A 81 -8.45 1.42 10.91
C ASP A 81 -7.45 2.06 9.93
N ILE A 82 -7.69 3.33 9.57
CA ILE A 82 -6.82 4.07 8.63
C ILE A 82 -5.44 4.37 9.26
N PRO A 83 -5.36 4.90 10.51
CA PRO A 83 -4.07 5.13 11.15
C PRO A 83 -3.26 3.85 11.38
N SER A 84 -3.90 2.74 11.76
CA SER A 84 -3.24 1.44 11.92
C SER A 84 -2.66 0.96 10.58
N ALA A 85 -3.44 1.00 9.50
CA ALA A 85 -2.97 0.67 8.16
C ALA A 85 -1.75 1.53 7.74
N LEU A 86 -1.77 2.84 8.04
CA LEU A 86 -0.63 3.73 7.78
C LEU A 86 0.63 3.34 8.54
N ARG A 87 0.51 2.98 9.82
CA ARG A 87 1.65 2.52 10.64
C ARG A 87 2.23 1.23 10.08
N ILE A 88 1.37 0.27 9.71
CA ILE A 88 1.79 -0.99 9.08
C ILE A 88 2.49 -0.74 7.74
N ALA A 89 1.92 0.11 6.88
CA ALA A 89 2.49 0.45 5.57
C ALA A 89 3.90 1.06 5.71
N LYS A 90 4.05 2.04 6.60
CA LYS A 90 5.35 2.69 6.87
C LYS A 90 6.38 1.70 7.43
N LYS A 91 5.95 0.81 8.33
CA LYS A 91 6.82 -0.23 8.88
C LYS A 91 7.29 -1.20 7.80
N LYS A 92 6.38 -1.73 6.96
CA LYS A 92 6.75 -2.64 5.85
C LYS A 92 7.68 -1.95 4.85
N ARG A 93 7.43 -0.68 4.52
CA ARG A 93 8.33 0.12 3.68
C ARG A 93 9.73 0.21 4.25
N TRP A 94 9.85 0.55 5.54
CA TRP A 94 11.15 0.66 6.20
C TRP A 94 11.88 -0.69 6.22
N ASN A 95 11.17 -1.78 6.58
CA ASN A 95 11.75 -3.14 6.54
C ASN A 95 12.28 -3.49 5.14
N SER A 96 11.51 -3.23 4.08
CA SER A 96 11.93 -3.53 2.71
C SER A 96 13.18 -2.75 2.28
N ILE A 97 13.29 -1.49 2.68
CA ILE A 97 14.49 -0.68 2.42
C ILE A 97 15.68 -1.23 3.22
N GLU A 98 15.46 -1.57 4.49
CA GLU A 98 16.50 -2.08 5.37
C GLU A 98 17.02 -3.44 4.91
N GLU A 99 16.15 -4.33 4.45
CA GLU A 99 16.53 -5.62 3.85
C GLU A 99 17.42 -5.43 2.62
N ARG A 100 17.08 -4.48 1.73
CA ARG A 100 17.94 -4.14 0.57
C ARG A 100 19.29 -3.60 1.00
N ARG A 101 19.32 -2.73 2.02
CA ARG A 101 20.55 -2.15 2.55
C ARG A 101 21.48 -3.24 3.10
N ILE A 102 20.94 -4.14 3.92
CA ILE A 102 21.67 -5.27 4.50
C ILE A 102 22.18 -6.21 3.39
N HIS A 103 21.36 -6.48 2.38
CA HIS A 103 21.76 -7.33 1.26
C HIS A 103 22.96 -6.75 0.52
N GLN A 104 22.91 -5.46 0.16
CA GLN A 104 24.03 -4.77 -0.50
C GLN A 104 25.31 -4.77 0.36
N GLU A 105 25.18 -4.56 1.66
CA GLU A 105 26.29 -4.60 2.61
C GLU A 105 26.94 -5.99 2.64
N ASN A 106 26.13 -7.05 2.69
CA ASN A 106 26.61 -8.43 2.66
C ASN A 106 27.29 -8.79 1.34
N GLU A 107 26.73 -8.37 0.20
CA GLU A 107 27.33 -8.59 -1.12
C GLU A 107 28.70 -7.90 -1.22
N LEU A 108 28.78 -6.64 -0.76
CA LEU A 108 30.03 -5.88 -0.75
C LEU A 108 31.07 -6.53 0.16
N HIS A 109 30.68 -6.96 1.37
CA HIS A 109 31.58 -7.64 2.30
C HIS A 109 32.11 -8.95 1.71
N SER A 110 31.25 -9.76 1.09
CA SER A 110 31.64 -11.00 0.40
C SER A 110 32.61 -10.74 -0.76
N TYR A 111 32.39 -9.67 -1.53
CA TYR A 111 33.28 -9.27 -2.62
C TYR A 111 34.67 -8.85 -2.11
N LEU A 112 34.72 -7.97 -1.10
CA LEU A 112 35.98 -7.52 -0.50
C LEU A 112 36.77 -8.67 0.12
N THR A 113 36.09 -9.60 0.78
CA THR A 113 36.73 -10.78 1.38
C THR A 113 37.39 -11.63 0.31
N ARG A 114 36.72 -11.84 -0.84
CA ARG A 114 37.29 -12.58 -1.97
C ARG A 114 38.52 -11.89 -2.55
N LEU A 115 38.50 -10.56 -2.71
CA LEU A 115 39.67 -9.79 -3.17
C LEU A 115 40.86 -9.94 -2.22
N ILE A 116 40.64 -9.78 -0.91
CA ILE A 116 41.70 -9.90 0.09
C ILE A 116 42.33 -11.29 0.09
N VAL A 117 41.54 -12.34 -0.11
CA VAL A 117 42.06 -13.71 -0.22
C VAL A 117 42.87 -13.87 -1.51
N ALA A 118 42.38 -13.36 -2.64
CA ALA A 118 43.07 -13.45 -3.92
C ALA A 118 44.40 -12.66 -3.95
N GLU A 119 44.51 -11.54 -3.23
CA GLU A 119 45.76 -10.79 -3.10
C GLU A 119 46.81 -11.46 -2.19
N ARG A 120 46.41 -12.47 -1.41
CA ARG A 120 47.30 -13.23 -0.52
C ARG A 120 47.90 -14.47 -1.17
N GLU A 121 47.37 -14.89 -2.32
CA GLU A 121 47.87 -15.98 -3.15
C GLU A 121 48.89 -15.47 -4.19
#